data_AF-A0A6M3L5Q5-F1
#
_entry.id   AF-A0A6M3L5Q5-F1
#
_cell.length_a   1.000
_cell.length_b   1.000
_cell.length_c   1.000
_cell.angle_alpha   90.00
_cell.angle_beta   90.00
_cell.angle_gamma   90.00
#
_symmetry.space_group_name_H-M   'P 1'
#
loop_
_entity.id
_entity.type
_entity.pdbx_description
1 polymer ?
#
loop_
_entity_poly.entity_id
_entity_poly.type
_entity_poly.pdbx_seq_one_letter_code
_entity_poly.pdbx_strand_id
1 'polypeptide(L)'
;MGRPGTWKKGQSGNPNGRPKLHTVSEELRKILSGKYKKTNKTKWQMAGEILVTKAIEEKDTTALKLLMQYMDGLPIAKHEITGADGGPLEHHVEFHTYHDDDDKTDAD
;
A
#
# COMPACT_ATOMS: atom_id res chain seq x y z
N MET A 1 2.07 -42.60 7.34
CA MET A 1 3.01 -41.45 7.31
C MET A 1 2.72 -40.64 6.05
N GLY A 2 2.22 -39.41 6.18
CA GLY A 2 1.90 -38.54 5.03
C GLY A 2 3.15 -37.81 4.54
N ARG A 3 3.35 -37.76 3.22
CA ARG A 3 4.52 -37.09 2.62
C ARG A 3 4.51 -35.59 2.97
N PRO A 4 5.64 -35.01 3.45
CA PRO A 4 5.75 -33.56 3.60
C PRO A 4 5.68 -32.91 2.21
N GLY A 5 4.82 -31.89 2.04
CA GLY A 5 4.85 -31.02 0.85
C GLY A 5 3.60 -30.99 -0.05
N THR A 6 2.49 -31.65 0.30
CA THR A 6 1.22 -31.43 -0.43
C THR A 6 0.67 -30.04 -0.14
N TRP A 7 1.03 -29.08 -1.00
CA TRP A 7 0.40 -27.76 -1.07
C TRP A 7 -1.11 -27.93 -1.27
N LYS A 8 -1.92 -27.32 -0.39
CA LYS A 8 -3.37 -27.33 -0.50
C LYS A 8 -3.84 -26.12 -1.31
N LYS A 9 -4.66 -26.35 -2.33
CA LYS A 9 -5.27 -25.28 -3.13
C LYS A 9 -6.07 -24.35 -2.20
N GLY A 10 -5.70 -23.07 -2.17
CA GLY A 10 -6.29 -22.05 -1.28
C GLY A 10 -5.52 -21.81 0.03
N GLN A 11 -4.47 -22.59 0.31
CA GLN A 11 -3.60 -22.38 1.46
C GLN A 11 -2.34 -21.64 0.99
N SER A 12 -2.09 -20.45 1.55
CA SER A 12 -0.82 -19.75 1.38
C SER A 12 0.32 -20.68 1.81
N GLY A 13 1.33 -20.85 0.95
CA GLY A 13 2.54 -21.62 1.26
C GLY A 13 3.41 -20.99 2.36
N ASN A 14 3.03 -19.80 2.84
CA ASN A 14 3.67 -19.13 3.96
C ASN A 14 2.83 -19.33 5.24
N PRO A 15 3.13 -20.35 6.07
CA PRO A 15 2.39 -20.64 7.30
C PRO A 15 2.48 -19.51 8.34
N ASN A 16 3.52 -18.67 8.28
CA ASN A 16 3.68 -17.52 9.17
C ASN A 16 3.03 -16.24 8.64
N GLY A 17 2.41 -16.30 7.45
CA GLY A 17 1.85 -15.14 6.77
C GLY A 17 2.91 -14.11 6.41
N ARG A 18 2.48 -13.00 5.82
CA ARG A 18 3.38 -11.85 5.61
C ARG A 18 3.94 -11.43 6.97
N PRO A 19 5.28 -11.34 7.14
CA PRO A 19 5.87 -10.83 8.37
C PRO A 19 5.22 -9.49 8.72
N LYS A 20 4.67 -9.39 9.94
CA LYS A 20 4.11 -8.14 10.47
C LYS A 20 5.27 -7.21 10.81
N LEU A 21 5.87 -6.60 9.79
CA LEU A 21 6.82 -5.51 9.98
C LEU A 21 6.07 -4.33 10.58
N HIS A 22 6.74 -3.60 11.48
CA HIS A 22 6.23 -2.31 11.94
C HIS A 22 6.00 -1.42 10.73
N THR A 23 4.74 -1.12 10.48
CA THR A 23 4.39 -0.28 9.33
C THR A 23 4.68 1.16 9.67
N VAL A 24 5.02 1.96 8.66
CA VAL A 24 5.16 3.43 8.80
C VAL A 24 3.90 4.01 9.46
N SER A 25 2.72 3.46 9.16
CA SER A 25 1.44 3.85 9.76
C SER A 25 1.35 3.59 11.26
N GLU A 26 1.93 2.50 11.77
CA GLU A 26 1.96 2.21 13.22
C GLU A 26 2.82 3.23 13.97
N GLU A 27 4.01 3.53 13.45
CA GLU A 27 4.90 4.48 14.10
C GLU A 27 4.35 5.91 14.03
N LEU A 28 3.75 6.30 12.89
CA LEU A 28 3.03 7.56 12.77
C LEU A 28 1.88 7.65 13.77
N ARG A 29 1.07 6.60 13.92
CA ARG A 29 -0.02 6.59 14.90
C ARG A 29 0.51 6.82 16.31
N LYS A 30 1.59 6.14 16.69
CA LYS A 30 2.25 6.32 17.99
C LYS A 30 2.72 7.76 18.20
N ILE A 31 3.39 8.36 17.21
CA ILE A 31 3.85 9.76 17.27
C ILE A 31 2.67 10.72 17.43
N LEU A 32 1.61 10.52 16.64
CA LEU A 32 0.45 11.40 16.54
C LEU A 32 -0.47 11.32 17.77
N SER A 33 -0.55 10.16 18.42
CA SER A 33 -1.27 9.98 19.69
C SER A 33 -0.61 10.69 20.88
N GLY A 34 0.66 11.10 20.77
CA GLY A 34 1.34 11.86 21.81
C GLY A 34 0.77 13.26 22.01
N LYS A 35 0.96 13.83 23.21
CA LYS A 35 0.58 15.23 23.50
C LYS A 35 1.39 16.20 22.64
N TYR A 36 0.76 17.28 22.21
CA TYR A 36 1.42 18.41 21.55
C TYR A 36 1.85 19.46 22.57
N LYS A 37 3.16 19.69 22.70
CA LYS A 37 3.75 20.66 23.65
C LYS A 37 3.16 20.49 25.07
N LYS A 38 2.96 21.60 25.80
CA LYS A 38 2.28 21.64 27.10
C LYS A 38 0.75 21.82 26.98
N THR A 39 0.16 21.39 25.87
CA THR A 39 -1.29 21.47 25.67
C THR A 39 -1.97 20.17 26.10
N ASN A 40 -3.29 20.22 26.31
CA ASN A 40 -4.12 19.02 26.53
C ASN A 40 -4.51 18.31 25.22
N LYS A 41 -4.02 18.78 24.06
CA LYS A 41 -4.33 18.20 22.75
C LYS A 41 -3.26 17.21 22.32
N THR A 42 -3.67 16.20 21.57
CA THR A 42 -2.73 15.32 20.86
C THR A 42 -2.18 16.01 19.62
N LYS A 43 -1.05 15.53 19.10
CA LYS A 43 -0.51 16.01 17.81
C LYS A 43 -1.50 15.77 16.67
N TRP A 44 -2.29 14.69 16.75
CA TRP A 44 -3.36 14.41 15.80
C TRP A 44 -4.44 15.52 15.76
N GLN A 45 -4.93 15.93 16.93
CA GLN A 45 -5.92 17.02 17.02
C GLN A 45 -5.36 18.33 16.48
N MET A 46 -4.10 18.64 16.81
CA MET A 46 -3.45 19.84 16.29
C MET A 46 -3.24 19.80 14.78
N ALA A 47 -2.90 18.65 14.21
CA ALA A 47 -2.78 18.49 12.76
C ALA A 47 -4.13 18.75 12.06
N GLY A 48 -5.23 18.25 12.64
CA GLY A 48 -6.58 18.52 12.14
C GLY A 48 -6.93 20.01 12.18
N GLU A 49 -6.65 20.70 13.29
CA GLU A 49 -6.89 22.14 13.42
C GLU A 49 -6.09 22.96 12.39
N ILE A 50 -4.80 22.64 12.23
CA ILE A 50 -3.95 23.28 11.21
C ILE A 50 -4.51 23.03 9.81
N LEU A 51 -4.96 21.81 9.52
CA LEU A 51 -5.53 21.48 8.21
C LEU A 51 -6.80 22.29 7.93
N VAL A 52 -7.69 22.42 8.91
CA VAL A 52 -8.92 23.23 8.80
C VAL A 52 -8.59 24.70 8.58
N THR A 53 -7.69 25.27 9.37
CA THR A 53 -7.24 26.67 9.20
C THR A 53 -6.65 26.89 7.81
N LYS A 54 -5.76 26.00 7.33
CA LYS A 54 -5.23 26.09 5.96
C LYS A 54 -6.32 26.03 4.89
N ALA A 55 -7.25 25.08 5.01
CA ALA A 55 -8.29 24.88 4.01
C ALA A 55 -9.27 26.08 3.94
N ILE A 56 -9.69 26.59 5.09
CA ILE A 56 -10.78 27.59 5.17
C ILE A 56 -10.25 29.02 5.22
N GLU A 57 -9.30 29.30 6.11
CA GLU A 57 -8.81 30.66 6.35
C GLU A 57 -7.77 31.06 5.30
N GLU A 58 -6.81 30.18 5.00
CA GLU A 58 -5.77 30.42 3.98
C GLU A 58 -6.27 30.13 2.56
N LYS A 59 -7.48 29.58 2.39
CA LYS A 59 -8.08 29.18 1.11
C LYS A 59 -7.19 28.22 0.30
N ASP A 60 -6.44 27.36 0.97
CA ASP A 60 -5.61 26.34 0.34
C ASP A 60 -6.50 25.23 -0.23
N THR A 61 -6.65 25.22 -1.56
CA THR A 61 -7.48 24.26 -2.28
C THR A 61 -6.97 22.83 -2.19
N THR A 62 -5.67 22.63 -1.93
CA THR A 62 -5.09 21.29 -1.73
C THR A 62 -5.51 20.75 -0.36
N ALA A 63 -5.42 21.59 0.68
CA ALA A 63 -5.89 21.25 2.02
C ALA A 63 -7.40 20.96 2.02
N LEU A 64 -8.19 21.78 1.31
CA LEU A 64 -9.63 21.59 1.16
C LEU A 64 -9.96 20.25 0.48
N LYS A 65 -9.26 19.92 -0.62
CA LYS A 65 -9.43 18.64 -1.31
C LYS A 65 -9.12 17.46 -0.39
N LEU A 66 -8.03 17.52 0.38
CA LEU A 66 -7.68 16.48 1.34
C LEU A 66 -8.79 16.31 2.39
N LEU A 67 -9.28 17.41 2.96
CA LEU A 67 -10.33 17.39 3.98
C LEU A 67 -11.61 16.73 3.45
N MET A 68 -12.05 17.10 2.24
CA MET A 68 -13.21 16.48 1.59
C MET A 68 -13.01 14.98 1.33
N GLN A 69 -11.81 14.57 0.88
CA GLN A 69 -11.51 13.15 0.62
C GLN A 69 -11.58 12.27 1.88
N TYR A 70 -11.24 12.81 3.05
CA TYR A 70 -11.32 12.06 4.32
C TYR A 70 -12.71 12.10 4.96
N MET A 71 -13.52 13.13 4.68
CA MET A 71 -14.89 13.24 5.20
C MET A 71 -15.89 12.45 4.35
N ASP A 72 -15.89 12.68 3.05
CA ASP A 72 -16.89 12.12 2.11
C ASP A 72 -16.35 10.92 1.32
N GLY A 73 -15.04 10.63 1.46
CA GLY A 73 -14.36 9.61 0.69
C GLY A 73 -13.82 10.14 -0.65
N LEU A 74 -12.95 9.34 -1.27
CA LEU A 74 -12.54 9.59 -2.66
C LEU A 74 -13.70 9.23 -3.61
N PRO A 75 -13.92 10.02 -4.68
CA PRO A 75 -14.80 9.60 -5.75
C PRO A 75 -14.40 8.20 -6.24
N ILE A 76 -15.38 7.29 -6.36
CA ILE A 76 -15.13 5.95 -6.86
C ILE A 76 -14.79 6.07 -8.34
N ALA A 77 -13.50 5.91 -8.66
CA ALA A 77 -13.03 5.84 -10.03
C ALA A 77 -13.35 4.44 -10.59
N LYS A 78 -14.43 4.35 -11.38
CA LYS A 78 -14.75 3.13 -12.14
C LYS A 78 -13.90 3.14 -13.40
N HIS A 79 -13.00 2.17 -13.52
CA HIS A 79 -12.23 1.96 -14.74
C HIS A 79 -12.78 0.71 -15.44
N GLU A 80 -13.15 0.88 -16.70
CA GLU A 80 -13.36 -0.24 -17.61
C GLU A 80 -12.04 -0.47 -18.35
N ILE A 81 -11.50 -1.68 -18.26
CA ILE A 81 -10.26 -2.05 -18.93
C ILE A 81 -10.64 -2.94 -20.10
N THR A 82 -10.41 -2.45 -21.31
CA THR A 82 -10.66 -3.16 -22.57
C THR A 82 -9.38 -3.24 -23.41
N GLY A 83 -9.34 -4.22 -24.30
CA GLY A 83 -8.29 -4.36 -25.33
C GLY A 83 -8.52 -3.43 -26.52
N ALA A 84 -7.75 -3.64 -27.59
CA ALA A 84 -7.86 -2.86 -28.81
C ALA A 84 -9.30 -2.81 -29.32
N ASP A 85 -9.75 -1.62 -29.73
CA ASP A 85 -11.10 -1.36 -30.25
C ASP A 85 -12.25 -1.79 -29.32
N GLY A 86 -12.02 -1.84 -28.00
CA GLY A 86 -13.01 -2.28 -27.01
C GLY A 86 -13.14 -3.81 -26.91
N GLY A 87 -12.25 -4.55 -27.56
CA GLY A 87 -12.20 -6.00 -27.54
C GLY A 87 -11.62 -6.59 -26.24
N PRO A 88 -11.49 -7.91 -26.17
CA PRO A 88 -10.82 -8.59 -25.04
C PRO A 88 -9.36 -8.15 -24.89
N LEU A 89 -8.85 -8.14 -23.64
CA LEU A 89 -7.42 -7.98 -23.38
C LEU A 89 -6.64 -9.20 -23.89
N GLU A 90 -5.65 -8.95 -24.76
CA GLU A 90 -4.69 -9.96 -25.18
C GLU A 90 -3.51 -10.00 -24.19
N HIS A 91 -3.20 -11.20 -23.69
CA HIS A 91 -2.06 -11.42 -22.80
C HIS A 91 -1.02 -12.31 -23.49
N HIS A 92 0.18 -11.78 -23.74
CA HIS A 92 1.32 -12.58 -24.17
C HIS A 92 2.17 -12.96 -22.96
N VAL A 93 2.43 -14.25 -22.78
CA VAL A 93 3.25 -14.76 -21.68
C VAL A 93 4.49 -15.43 -22.27
N GLU A 94 5.66 -14.89 -21.95
CA GLU A 94 6.95 -15.47 -22.32
C GLU A 94 7.59 -16.13 -21.10
N PHE A 95 8.02 -17.38 -21.26
CA PHE A 95 8.69 -18.13 -20.21
C PHE A 95 10.19 -18.14 -20.48
N HIS A 96 10.95 -17.40 -19.66
CA HIS A 96 12.40 -17.51 -19.65
C HIS A 96 12.80 -18.66 -18.73
N THR A 97 13.42 -19.69 -19.30
CA THR A 97 14.06 -20.74 -18.51
C THR A 97 15.49 -20.30 -18.22
N TYR A 98 15.80 -20.14 -16.93
CA TYR A 98 17.17 -20.00 -16.48
C TYR A 98 17.79 -21.42 -16.44
N HIS A 99 18.84 -21.65 -17.21
CA HIS A 99 19.72 -22.81 -17.05
C HIS A 99 20.88 -22.38 -16.15
N ASP A 100 21.04 -23.04 -14.99
CA ASP A 100 22.14 -22.85 -14.04
C ASP A 100 23.48 -23.46 -14.53
N ASP A 101 23.74 -23.47 -15.84
CA ASP A 101 24.94 -24.11 -16.41
C ASP A 101 26.08 -23.11 -16.72
N ASP A 102 25.90 -21.81 -16.50
CA ASP A 102 26.91 -20.77 -16.79
C ASP A 102 27.98 -20.57 -15.69
N ASP A 103 28.06 -21.43 -14.68
CA ASP A 103 29.04 -21.31 -13.57
C ASP A 103 30.18 -22.35 -13.63
N LYS A 104 30.49 -22.85 -14.84
CA LYS A 104 31.71 -23.64 -15.09
C LYS A 104 32.39 -23.22 -16.39
N THR A 105 33.14 -22.13 -16.33
CA THR A 105 34.27 -21.91 -17.24
C THR A 105 35.54 -21.69 -16.42
N ASP A 106 36.34 -22.75 -16.42
CA ASP A 106 37.79 -22.75 -16.57
C ASP A 106 38.63 -22.15 -15.44
N ALA A 107 38.86 -22.99 -14.42
CA ALA A 107 40.13 -23.01 -13.72
C ALA A 107 41.07 -23.97 -14.48
N ASP A 108 41.99 -23.42 -15.26
CA ASP A 108 43.30 -24.02 -15.60
C ASP A 108 44.34 -22.90 -15.74
#